data_AF-A0A6I3DAZ1-F1
#
_entry.id   AF-A0A6I3DAZ1-F1
#
_cell.length_a   1.000
_cell.length_b   1.000
_cell.length_c   1.000
_cell.angle_alpha   90.00
_cell.angle_beta   90.00
_cell.angle_gamma   90.00
#
_symmetry.space_group_name_H-M   'P 1'
#
loop_
_entity.id
_entity.type
_entity.pdbx_description
1 polymer ?
#
loop_
_entity_poly.entity_id
_entity_poly.type
_entity_poly.pdbx_seq_one_letter_code
_entity_poly.pdbx_strand_id
1 'polypeptide(L)' 'MKPEVILKGTLLFAAFASFLLSVTIYFNAGDNTNGRLNGIFIGIWVPSILALGTFLLSHRKTP' A
#
# COMPACT_ATOMS: atom_id res chain seq x y z
N MET A 1 14.60 17.81 6.77
CA MET A 1 14.49 16.85 5.65
C MET A 1 13.63 17.46 4.55
N LYS A 2 13.90 17.20 3.27
CA LYS A 2 13.06 17.71 2.18
C LYS A 2 11.67 17.06 2.27
N PRO A 3 10.56 17.82 2.11
CA PRO A 3 9.20 17.29 2.24
C PRO A 3 8.89 16.15 1.25
N GLU A 4 9.56 16.13 0.09
CA GLU A 4 9.47 15.05 -0.89
C GLU A 4 9.94 13.70 -0.33
N VAL A 5 11.02 13.69 0.47
CA VAL A 5 11.60 12.47 1.06
C VAL A 5 10.65 11.91 2.12
N ILE A 6 10.03 12.80 2.91
CA ILE A 6 9.04 12.41 3.91
C ILE A 6 7.83 11.77 3.22
N LEU A 7 7.30 12.42 2.17
CA LEU A 7 6.14 11.90 1.44
C LEU A 7 6.43 10.53 0.80
N LYS A 8 7.58 10.37 0.12
CA LYS A 8 8.02 9.08 -0.44
C LYS A 8 8.12 8.01 0.65
N GLY A 9 8.77 8.34 1.77
CA GLY A 9 8.93 7.43 2.90
C GLY A 9 7.59 6.96 3.44
N THR A 10 6.65 7.88 3.69
CA THR A 10 5.31 7.56 4.19
C THR A 10 4.53 6.67 3.23
N LEU A 11 4.58 6.95 1.91
CA LEU A 11 3.87 6.16 0.90
C LEU A 11 4.44 4.74 0.78
N LEU A 12 5.77 4.59 0.78
CA LEU A 12 6.41 3.28 0.76
C LEU A 12 6.11 2.50 2.04
N PHE A 13 6.14 3.17 3.19
CA PHE A 13 5.77 2.55 4.46
C PHE A 13 4.30 2.11 4.46
N ALA A 14 3.38 2.95 3.98
CA ALA A 14 1.96 2.61 3.89
C ALA A 14 1.72 1.41 2.94
N ALA A 15 2.38 1.39 1.78
CA ALA A 15 2.31 0.26 0.85
C ALA A 15 2.85 -1.04 1.47
N PHE A 16 3.98 -0.96 2.18
CA PHE A 16 4.58 -2.11 2.87
C PHE A 16 3.72 -2.61 4.04
N ALA A 17 3.18 -1.69 4.85
CA ALA A 17 2.26 -2.04 5.93
C ALA A 17 0.97 -2.70 5.38
N SER A 18 0.42 -2.19 4.28
CA SER A 18 -0.74 -2.80 3.62
C SER A 18 -0.43 -4.19 3.06
N PHE A 19 0.78 -4.39 2.53
CA PHE A 19 1.23 -5.70 2.07
C PHE A 19 1.35 -6.70 3.23
N LEU A 20 1.99 -6.30 4.32
CA LEU A 20 2.10 -7.15 5.52
C LEU A 20 0.73 -7.50 6.09
N LEU A 21 -0.19 -6.55 6.14
CA LEU A 21 -1.56 -6.78 6.60
C LEU A 21 -2.30 -7.78 5.69
N SER A 22 -2.17 -7.62 4.37
CA SER A 22 -2.75 -8.54 3.38
C SER A 22 -2.28 -9.98 3.59
N VAL A 23 -0.97 -10.18 3.67
CA VAL A 23 -0.35 -11.49 3.90
C VAL A 23 -0.79 -12.05 5.26
N THR A 24 -0.75 -11.24 6.32
CA THR A 24 -1.13 -11.65 7.67
C THR A 24 -2.57 -12.14 7.71
N ILE A 25 -3.52 -11.38 7.15
CA ILE A 25 -4.94 -11.76 7.13
C ILE A 25 -5.16 -13.00 6.25
N TYR A 26 -4.55 -13.04 5.06
CA TYR A 26 -4.72 -14.16 4.13
C TYR A 26 -4.27 -15.50 4.74
N PHE A 27 -3.12 -15.52 5.40
CA PHE A 27 -2.59 -16.74 6.01
C PHE A 27 -3.21 -17.06 7.39
N ASN A 28 -3.64 -16.07 8.17
CA ASN A 28 -4.36 -16.32 9.44
C ASN A 28 -5.83 -16.73 9.23
N ALA A 29 -6.40 -16.50 8.04
CA ALA A 29 -7.79 -16.84 7.77
C ALA A 29 -8.07 -18.36 7.76
N GLY A 30 -7.05 -19.22 7.59
CA GLY A 30 -7.24 -20.67 7.49
C GLY A 30 -8.21 -21.06 6.38
N ASP A 31 -9.23 -21.86 6.71
CA ASP A 31 -10.30 -22.29 5.78
C ASP A 31 -11.41 -21.25 5.60
N ASN A 32 -11.33 -20.08 6.26
CA ASN A 32 -12.32 -19.02 6.10
C ASN A 32 -12.10 -18.28 4.76
N THR A 33 -12.89 -18.66 3.75
CA THR A 33 -12.87 -18.04 2.42
C THR A 33 -13.06 -16.52 2.47
N ASN A 34 -13.92 -16.00 3.34
CA ASN A 34 -14.13 -14.55 3.48
C ASN A 34 -12.88 -13.84 4.03
N GLY A 35 -12.19 -14.47 4.98
CA GLY A 35 -10.91 -13.95 5.50
C GLY A 35 -9.83 -13.89 4.42
N ARG A 36 -9.73 -14.91 3.57
CA ARG A 36 -8.79 -14.94 2.44
C ARG A 36 -9.12 -13.87 1.40
N LEU A 37 -10.40 -13.68 1.06
CA LEU A 37 -10.84 -12.62 0.16
C LEU A 37 -10.50 -11.23 0.70
N ASN A 38 -10.69 -10.99 2.00
CA ASN A 38 -10.31 -9.73 2.64
C ASN A 38 -8.80 -9.49 2.54
N GLY A 39 -7.99 -10.52 2.75
CA GLY A 39 -6.54 -10.46 2.55
C GLY A 39 -6.16 -10.05 1.12
N ILE A 40 -6.80 -10.65 0.11
CA ILE A 40 -6.58 -10.32 -1.30
C ILE A 40 -7.01 -8.87 -1.61
N PHE A 41 -8.17 -8.45 -1.09
CA PHE A 41 -8.71 -7.12 -1.33
C PHE A 41 -7.79 -6.01 -0.77
N ILE A 42 -7.22 -6.23 0.41
CA ILE A 42 -6.20 -5.35 1.01
C ILE A 42 -4.89 -5.40 0.19
N GLY A 43 -4.56 -6.54 -0.41
CA GLY A 43 -3.41 -6.67 -1.31
C GLY A 43 -3.52 -5.77 -2.54
N ILE A 44 -4.73 -5.58 -3.08
CA ILE A 44 -5.01 -4.68 -4.22
C ILE A 44 -4.81 -3.20 -3.83
N TRP A 45 -4.83 -2.85 -2.54
CA TRP A 45 -4.56 -1.47 -2.13
C TRP A 45 -3.09 -1.07 -2.32
N VAL A 46 -2.16 -2.02 -2.30
CA VAL A 46 -0.72 -1.77 -2.51
C VAL A 46 -0.45 -1.04 -3.83
N PRO A 47 -0.84 -1.55 -5.01
CA PRO A 47 -0.65 -0.83 -6.27
C PRO A 47 -1.39 0.51 -6.30
N SER A 48 -2.54 0.65 -5.64
CA SER A 48 -3.29 1.91 -5.54
C SER A 48 -2.55 2.98 -4.72
N ILE A 49 -1.94 2.60 -3.60
CA ILE A 49 -1.11 3.50 -2.76
C ILE A 49 0.12 3.96 -3.54
N LEU A 50 0.79 3.04 -4.25
CA LEU A 50 1.95 3.37 -5.08
C LEU A 50 1.57 4.29 -6.24
N ALA A 51 0.44 4.04 -6.91
CA ALA A 51 -0.08 4.90 -7.98
C ALA A 51 -0.46 6.30 -7.47
N LEU A 52 -1.07 6.41 -6.28
CA LEU A 52 -1.31 7.69 -5.64
C LEU A 52 0.01 8.41 -5.33
N GLY A 53 1.00 7.65 -4.86
CA GLY A 53 2.33 8.19 -4.56
C GLY A 53 3.04 8.76 -5.80
N THR A 54 3.04 8.02 -6.91
CA THR A 54 3.60 8.51 -8.18
C THR A 54 2.84 9.72 -8.69
N PHE A 55 1.51 9.75 -8.58
CA PHE A 55 0.68 10.89 -8.96
C PHE A 55 1.05 12.17 -8.18
N LEU A 56 1.11 12.08 -6.84
CA LEU A 56 1.44 13.21 -5.96
C LEU A 56 2.85 13.76 -6.20
N LEU A 57 3.81 12.87 -6.49
CA LEU A 57 5.19 13.24 -6.78
C LEU A 57 5.37 13.78 -8.20
N SER A 58 4.59 13.28 -9.17
CA SER A 58 4.61 13.75 -10.56
C SER A 58 4.07 15.18 -10.67
N HIS A 59 3.06 15.55 -9.87
CA HIS A 59 2.51 16.91 -9.87
C HIS A 59 3.50 17.97 -9.35
N ARG A 60 4.55 17.56 -8.62
CA ARG A 60 5.62 18.46 -8.13
C ARG A 60 6.76 18.66 -9.14
N LYS A 61 6.77 17.88 -10.23
CA LYS A 61 7.76 17.97 -11.34
C LYS A 61 7.23 18.77 -12.54
N THR A 62 6.42 19.80 -12.30
CA THR A 62 6.19 20.83 -13.32
C THR A 62 7.50 21.63 -13.49
N PRO A 63 8.05 21.74 -14.72
CA PRO A 63 9.20 22.60 -14.98
C PRO A 63 8.91 24.07 -14.72
#